data_AF-A0A0W8D6V1-F1
#
_entry.id   AF-A0A0W8D6V1-F1
#
_cell.length_a   1.000
_cell.length_b   1.000
_cell.length_c   1.000
_cell.angle_alpha   90.00
_cell.angle_beta   90.00
_cell.angle_gamma   90.00
#
_symmetry.space_group_name_H-M   'P 1'
#
loop_
_entity.id
_entity.type
_entity.pdbx_description
1 polymer ?
#
loop_
_entity_poly.entity_id
_entity_poly.type
_entity_poly.pdbx_seq_one_letter_code
_entity_poly.pdbx_strand_id
1 'polypeptide(L)'
;MYTWYFPKGFFADFASKRHDWQNVVVWINNPDLEWPKIVGVSMSNVDSEYTTKLEMMAYYFSGYRMEGTRGYRRSIYGSATSLRFAYEMILTSPYLDFADEDGEYQSLIMWEQLTDAARAALNDSSNFEEREIPFSDEHYMDHLEMATPTAHSLFFKVEMNIRALATTLFTLLFACAYATVDHDKVEPLPQPEAVTVSEKAAIKFKPQLYIPEMVCVSYPAVNAAGEVTGGLKGTNGNDACKYAPQGSQVYGRAGWYKDLWAIMYAWYFPKGFWLLSPSRRHDWKSVVVWIDDPTLETPKIVGVSMSKSDSRYHKTTKIQPSYFAGYQRLDRKLIALPVRELSSVSNTDGYTTRGSYSYFK
;
A
#
# COMPACT_ATOMS: atom_id res chain seq x y z
N MET A 1 13.08 20.91 -11.20
CA MET A 1 14.01 20.72 -12.32
C MET A 1 15.17 19.89 -11.82
N TYR A 2 15.58 18.88 -12.58
CA TYR A 2 16.71 18.01 -12.27
C TYR A 2 17.79 18.22 -13.33
N THR A 3 19.05 18.34 -12.92
CA THR A 3 20.15 18.70 -13.82
C THR A 3 21.38 17.85 -13.52
N TRP A 4 22.05 17.39 -14.58
CA TRP A 4 23.25 16.60 -14.54
C TRP A 4 24.36 17.28 -15.33
N TYR A 5 25.55 17.28 -14.75
CA TYR A 5 26.77 17.76 -15.38
C TYR A 5 27.59 16.58 -15.90
N PHE A 6 28.07 16.70 -17.13
CA PHE A 6 28.97 15.75 -17.75
C PHE A 6 30.30 16.45 -18.08
N PRO A 7 31.44 15.91 -17.63
CA PRO A 7 32.76 16.47 -17.93
C PRO A 7 33.20 16.25 -19.39
N LYS A 8 32.30 15.74 -20.25
CA LYS A 8 32.49 15.56 -21.69
C LYS A 8 31.13 15.34 -22.35
N GLY A 9 30.87 16.06 -23.45
CA GLY A 9 29.65 15.90 -24.25
C GLY A 9 29.87 15.07 -25.50
N PHE A 10 28.81 14.43 -25.96
CA PHE A 10 28.83 13.55 -27.14
C PHE A 10 27.75 13.98 -28.13
N PHE A 11 28.06 13.86 -29.43
CA PHE A 11 27.11 14.00 -30.53
C PHE A 11 27.33 12.83 -31.49
N ALA A 12 26.26 12.09 -31.80
CA ALA A 12 26.32 10.87 -32.61
C ALA A 12 27.43 9.89 -32.15
N ASP A 13 27.53 9.67 -30.84
CA ASP A 13 28.54 8.83 -30.17
C ASP A 13 29.99 9.30 -30.27
N PHE A 14 30.24 10.46 -30.86
CA PHE A 14 31.57 11.09 -30.89
C PHE A 14 31.69 12.20 -29.86
N ALA A 15 32.85 12.27 -29.22
CA ALA A 15 33.21 13.37 -28.33
C ALA A 15 33.14 14.71 -29.08
N SER A 16 32.25 15.60 -28.66
CA SER A 16 31.99 16.87 -29.35
C SER A 16 32.37 18.11 -28.53
N LYS A 17 32.25 18.05 -27.19
CA LYS A 17 32.53 19.19 -26.30
C LYS A 17 33.16 18.78 -24.97
N ARG A 18 33.90 19.70 -24.34
CA ARG A 18 34.61 19.47 -23.05
C ARG A 18 33.69 19.48 -21.83
N HIS A 19 32.51 20.07 -21.94
CA HIS A 19 31.54 20.17 -20.85
C HIS A 19 30.15 20.05 -21.45
N ASP A 20 29.28 19.33 -20.76
CA ASP A 20 27.90 19.17 -21.18
C ASP A 20 26.96 19.16 -19.97
N TRP A 21 25.74 19.60 -20.18
CA TRP A 21 24.70 19.68 -19.16
C TRP A 21 23.41 19.14 -19.76
N GLN A 22 22.78 18.20 -19.07
CA GLN A 22 21.45 17.70 -19.43
C GLN A 22 20.52 17.92 -18.25
N ASN A 23 19.27 18.25 -18.53
CA ASN A 23 18.30 18.56 -17.52
C ASN A 23 16.89 18.13 -17.94
N VAL A 24 16.07 17.91 -16.93
CA VAL A 24 14.67 17.53 -17.06
C VAL A 24 13.84 18.43 -16.16
N VAL A 25 12.82 19.04 -16.73
CA VAL A 25 11.80 19.82 -16.02
C VAL A 25 10.54 18.96 -15.92
N VAL A 26 10.11 18.66 -14.70
CA VAL A 26 8.84 17.98 -14.43
C VAL A 26 7.82 19.03 -14.06
N TRP A 27 6.74 19.10 -14.83
CA TRP A 27 5.63 20.01 -14.61
C TRP A 27 4.55 19.30 -13.82
N ILE A 28 4.09 19.92 -12.73
CA ILE A 28 3.02 19.41 -11.88
C ILE A 28 1.86 20.38 -11.84
N ASN A 29 0.66 19.87 -11.56
CA ASN A 29 -0.57 20.70 -11.52
C ASN A 29 -0.61 21.64 -10.32
N ASN A 30 -0.35 21.14 -9.12
CA ASN A 30 -0.42 21.90 -7.87
C ASN A 30 0.57 21.31 -6.84
N PRO A 31 1.59 22.07 -6.41
CA PRO A 31 2.59 21.62 -5.45
C PRO A 31 2.06 21.45 -4.01
N ASP A 32 0.94 22.06 -3.66
CA ASP A 32 0.38 22.01 -2.30
C ASP A 32 -0.45 20.74 -2.04
N LEU A 33 -0.64 19.91 -3.07
CA LEU A 33 -1.29 18.60 -2.92
C LEU A 33 -0.29 17.59 -2.36
N GLU A 34 -0.77 16.69 -1.50
CA GLU A 34 0.02 15.55 -1.00
C GLU A 34 0.54 14.68 -2.18
N TRP A 35 -0.20 14.64 -3.30
CA TRP A 35 0.14 13.90 -4.51
C TRP A 35 -0.07 14.73 -5.79
N PRO A 36 0.88 15.61 -6.15
CA PRO A 36 0.79 16.43 -7.36
C PRO A 36 0.78 15.57 -8.63
N LYS A 37 -0.12 15.87 -9.56
CA LYS A 37 -0.19 15.20 -10.87
C LYS A 37 0.87 15.78 -11.79
N ILE A 38 1.71 14.92 -12.38
CA ILE A 38 2.60 15.31 -13.48
C ILE A 38 1.76 15.63 -14.71
N VAL A 39 1.84 16.88 -15.16
CA VAL A 39 1.13 17.38 -16.36
C VAL A 39 2.03 17.43 -17.59
N GLY A 40 3.33 17.26 -17.42
CA GLY A 40 4.28 17.15 -18.51
C GLY A 40 5.71 17.01 -18.04
N VAL A 41 6.59 16.60 -18.96
CA VAL A 41 8.03 16.54 -18.74
C VAL A 41 8.75 17.13 -19.94
N SER A 42 9.64 18.08 -19.70
CA SER A 42 10.49 18.71 -20.71
C SER A 42 11.92 18.22 -20.53
N MET A 43 12.47 17.56 -21.54
CA MET A 43 13.84 17.03 -21.54
C MET A 43 14.71 17.91 -22.43
N SER A 44 15.90 18.29 -21.96
CA SER A 44 16.87 19.02 -22.77
C SER A 44 17.39 18.13 -23.90
N ASN A 45 17.48 18.68 -25.11
CA ASN A 45 18.05 17.99 -26.28
C ASN A 45 19.40 18.58 -26.67
N VAL A 46 19.46 19.91 -26.80
CA VAL A 46 20.63 20.72 -27.14
C VAL A 46 20.56 21.97 -26.25
N ASP A 47 21.67 22.69 -26.07
CA ASP A 47 21.96 23.71 -25.03
C ASP A 47 20.89 24.82 -24.79
N SER A 48 19.76 24.85 -25.51
CA SER A 48 18.57 25.68 -25.19
C SER A 48 17.23 25.11 -25.69
N GLU A 49 17.20 23.85 -26.16
CA GLU A 49 16.00 23.22 -26.73
C GLU A 49 15.46 22.11 -25.83
N TYR A 50 14.14 22.07 -25.71
CA TYR A 50 13.43 21.08 -24.91
C TYR A 50 12.44 20.30 -25.75
N THR A 51 12.44 18.98 -25.61
CA THR A 51 11.31 18.15 -26.02
C THR A 51 10.35 18.01 -24.85
N THR A 52 9.17 18.63 -24.99
CA THR A 52 8.10 18.49 -24.00
C THR A 52 7.18 17.35 -24.39
N LYS A 53 7.00 16.41 -23.46
CA LYS A 53 5.97 15.39 -23.51
C LYS A 53 4.86 15.83 -22.56
N LEU A 54 3.65 16.02 -23.07
CA LEU A 54 2.45 16.33 -22.28
C LEU A 54 1.67 15.05 -21.96
N GLU A 55 1.73 14.08 -22.86
CA GLU A 55 1.19 12.74 -22.64
C GLU A 55 2.28 11.84 -22.09
N MET A 56 2.15 11.49 -20.81
CA MET A 56 3.07 10.59 -20.14
C MET A 56 2.74 9.14 -20.52
N MET A 57 3.67 8.52 -21.25
CA MET A 57 3.60 7.08 -21.53
C MET A 57 4.15 6.27 -20.36
N ALA A 58 3.56 5.09 -20.17
CA ALA A 58 3.89 4.09 -19.16
C ALA A 58 5.38 3.85 -18.91
N TYR A 59 6.14 3.70 -19.99
CA TYR A 59 7.53 3.27 -19.95
C TYR A 59 8.48 4.38 -19.52
N TYR A 60 7.98 5.60 -19.33
CA TYR A 60 8.75 6.70 -18.76
C TYR A 60 8.81 6.66 -17.23
N PHE A 61 7.93 5.90 -16.57
CA PHE A 61 7.91 5.80 -15.10
C PHE A 61 8.89 4.75 -14.60
N SER A 62 9.61 5.09 -13.52
CA SER A 62 10.46 4.14 -12.80
C SER A 62 9.64 2.95 -12.30
N GLY A 63 10.16 1.73 -12.46
CA GLY A 63 9.44 0.51 -12.10
C GLY A 63 8.65 -0.11 -13.25
N TYR A 64 8.56 0.58 -14.40
CA TYR A 64 8.04 -0.03 -15.63
C TYR A 64 8.86 -1.26 -16.00
N ARG A 65 8.19 -2.41 -16.15
CA ARG A 65 8.78 -3.60 -16.73
C ARG A 65 7.83 -4.24 -17.73
N MET A 66 8.41 -4.80 -18.79
CA MET A 66 7.71 -5.58 -19.80
C MET A 66 7.92 -7.05 -19.48
N GLU A 67 6.83 -7.78 -19.23
CA GLU A 67 6.90 -9.20 -18.91
C GLU A 67 6.20 -10.04 -19.98
N GLY A 68 6.88 -11.10 -20.46
CA GLY A 68 6.35 -12.06 -21.44
C GLY A 68 7.21 -12.25 -22.70
N THR A 69 6.92 -13.30 -23.46
CA THR A 69 7.57 -13.63 -24.74
C THR A 69 7.16 -12.68 -25.86
N ARG A 70 7.97 -12.59 -26.93
CA ARG A 70 7.75 -11.70 -28.09
C ARG A 70 6.37 -12.00 -28.71
N GLY A 71 5.39 -11.13 -28.46
CA GLY A 71 3.98 -11.30 -28.86
C GLY A 71 2.98 -11.12 -27.70
N TYR A 72 3.40 -11.40 -26.46
CA TYR A 72 2.58 -11.35 -25.24
C TYR A 72 3.24 -10.52 -24.14
N ARG A 73 3.74 -9.33 -24.49
CA ARG A 73 4.32 -8.40 -23.51
C ARG A 73 3.21 -7.66 -22.77
N ARG A 74 3.25 -7.68 -21.44
CA ARG A 74 2.35 -6.94 -20.55
C ARG A 74 3.08 -5.77 -19.92
N SER A 75 2.46 -4.58 -19.98
CA SER A 75 2.93 -3.37 -19.31
C SER A 75 2.50 -3.39 -17.86
N ILE A 76 3.44 -3.26 -16.94
CA ILE A 76 3.20 -3.21 -15.49
C ILE A 76 3.36 -1.75 -15.05
N TYR A 77 2.32 -1.22 -14.41
CA TYR A 77 2.32 0.07 -13.71
C TYR A 77 2.21 -0.24 -12.21
N GLY A 78 2.77 0.61 -11.35
CA GLY A 78 2.53 0.51 -9.90
C GLY A 78 3.72 0.90 -9.05
N SER A 79 3.45 1.08 -7.76
CA SER A 79 4.48 1.25 -6.75
C SER A 79 5.42 0.04 -6.74
N ALA A 80 6.70 0.26 -6.45
CA ALA A 80 7.64 -0.83 -6.22
C ALA A 80 7.65 -1.30 -4.75
N THR A 81 6.97 -0.58 -3.86
CA THR A 81 7.05 -0.78 -2.40
C THR A 81 5.69 -0.83 -1.71
N SER A 82 4.67 -0.14 -2.22
CA SER A 82 3.32 -0.14 -1.66
C SER A 82 2.49 -1.29 -2.22
N LEU A 83 2.04 -2.17 -1.33
CA LEU A 83 1.14 -3.28 -1.62
C LEU A 83 -0.31 -2.87 -1.37
N ARG A 84 -1.24 -3.52 -2.08
CA ARG A 84 -2.68 -3.31 -1.90
C ARG A 84 -3.33 -4.57 -1.33
N PHE A 85 -4.14 -4.38 -0.28
CA PHE A 85 -4.86 -5.45 0.40
C PHE A 85 -6.36 -5.17 0.39
N ALA A 86 -7.17 -6.22 0.40
CA ALA A 86 -8.61 -6.14 0.50
C ALA A 86 -9.08 -6.68 1.86
N TYR A 87 -10.00 -5.96 2.50
CA TYR A 87 -10.75 -6.46 3.64
C TYR A 87 -11.94 -7.28 3.16
N GLU A 88 -11.70 -8.56 2.96
CA GLU A 88 -12.66 -9.47 2.34
C GLU A 88 -13.49 -10.22 3.37
N MET A 89 -14.69 -10.60 2.93
CA MET A 89 -15.60 -11.46 3.67
C MET A 89 -16.36 -12.33 2.67
N ILE A 90 -16.29 -13.66 2.87
CA ILE A 90 -17.10 -14.63 2.12
C ILE A 90 -17.90 -15.49 3.11
N LEU A 91 -17.46 -16.73 3.37
CA LEU A 91 -18.15 -17.69 4.24
C LEU A 91 -17.47 -17.87 5.60
N THR A 92 -16.58 -16.96 5.98
CA THR A 92 -15.82 -16.99 7.24
C THR A 92 -15.85 -15.62 7.92
N SER A 93 -15.15 -15.50 9.05
CA SER A 93 -14.75 -14.19 9.56
C SER A 93 -14.04 -13.39 8.46
N PRO A 94 -14.18 -12.06 8.44
CA PRO A 94 -13.39 -11.20 7.58
C PRO A 94 -11.89 -11.48 7.70
N TYR A 95 -11.19 -11.31 6.60
CA TYR A 95 -9.76 -11.56 6.48
C TYR A 95 -9.11 -10.56 5.53
N LEU A 96 -7.77 -10.53 5.52
CA LEU A 96 -7.02 -9.78 4.53
C LEU A 96 -6.49 -10.72 3.44
N ASP A 97 -6.56 -10.24 2.21
CA ASP A 97 -5.89 -10.81 1.03
C ASP A 97 -5.36 -9.69 0.15
N PHE A 98 -4.63 -10.02 -0.92
CA PHE A 98 -4.25 -9.02 -1.91
C PHE A 98 -5.48 -8.51 -2.67
N ALA A 99 -5.54 -7.20 -2.90
CA ALA A 99 -6.64 -6.61 -3.66
C ALA A 99 -6.39 -6.69 -5.17
N ASP A 100 -7.47 -6.88 -5.93
CA ASP A 100 -7.48 -6.72 -7.38
C ASP A 100 -7.56 -5.24 -7.79
N GLU A 101 -8.10 -4.40 -6.92
CA GLU A 101 -8.30 -2.96 -7.10
C GLU A 101 -7.48 -2.15 -6.09
N ASP A 102 -7.17 -0.91 -6.46
CA ASP A 102 -6.49 0.02 -5.56
C ASP A 102 -7.44 0.46 -4.43
N GLY A 103 -6.87 0.59 -3.23
CA GLY A 103 -7.59 1.03 -2.05
C GLY A 103 -7.18 2.44 -1.61
N GLU A 104 -7.56 2.80 -0.40
CA GLU A 104 -7.17 4.06 0.21
C GLU A 104 -5.91 3.91 1.05
N TYR A 105 -5.16 5.02 1.18
CA TYR A 105 -4.13 5.15 2.21
C TYR A 105 -4.76 5.73 3.47
N GLN A 106 -4.49 5.13 4.62
CA GLN A 106 -4.87 5.68 5.92
C GLN A 106 -3.69 6.43 6.55
N SER A 107 -3.98 7.31 7.51
CA SER A 107 -2.97 7.95 8.35
C SER A 107 -2.26 6.88 9.17
N LEU A 108 -0.94 6.78 9.02
CA LEU A 108 -0.12 5.82 9.75
C LEU A 108 0.39 6.45 11.05
N ILE A 109 0.29 5.72 12.16
CA ILE A 109 1.05 6.01 13.37
C ILE A 109 1.80 4.78 13.86
N MET A 110 3.11 4.93 14.10
CA MET A 110 3.94 3.84 14.61
C MET A 110 3.80 3.71 16.13
N TRP A 111 4.01 2.51 16.67
CA TRP A 111 3.93 2.19 18.11
C TRP A 111 4.78 3.12 18.99
N GLU A 112 5.99 3.43 18.52
CA GLU A 112 6.93 4.32 19.20
C GLU A 112 6.50 5.79 19.14
N GLN A 113 5.57 6.15 18.24
CA GLN A 113 5.03 7.50 18.08
C GLN A 113 3.72 7.71 18.83
N LEU A 114 3.11 6.66 19.37
CA LEU A 114 1.92 6.75 20.21
C LEU A 114 2.22 7.51 21.51
N THR A 115 1.23 8.24 22.03
CA THR A 115 1.29 8.78 23.39
C THR A 115 1.29 7.63 24.39
N ASP A 116 1.87 7.84 25.57
CA ASP A 116 1.87 6.81 26.62
C ASP A 116 0.45 6.40 27.04
N ALA A 117 -0.49 7.35 27.01
CA ALA A 117 -1.91 7.09 27.27
C ALA A 117 -2.54 6.19 26.20
N ALA A 118 -2.31 6.47 24.91
CA ALA A 118 -2.81 5.64 23.81
C ALA A 118 -2.18 4.25 23.83
N ARG A 119 -0.88 4.15 24.10
CA ARG A 119 -0.16 2.88 24.19
C ARG A 119 -0.67 2.02 25.34
N ALA A 120 -0.89 2.62 26.52
CA ALA A 120 -1.45 1.92 27.67
C ALA A 120 -2.88 1.44 27.41
N ALA A 121 -3.72 2.26 26.79
CA ALA A 121 -5.09 1.87 26.42
C ALA A 121 -5.15 0.71 25.41
N LEU A 122 -4.22 0.67 24.44
CA LEU A 122 -4.09 -0.44 23.49
C LEU A 122 -3.47 -1.72 24.09
N ASN A 123 -2.82 -1.62 25.26
CA ASN A 123 -2.30 -2.77 25.99
C ASN A 123 -3.31 -3.31 27.03
N ASP A 124 -4.39 -2.59 27.30
CA ASP A 124 -5.44 -3.03 28.21
C ASP A 124 -6.50 -3.85 27.45
N SER A 125 -6.46 -5.17 27.65
CA SER A 125 -7.36 -6.12 27.01
C SER A 125 -8.83 -5.92 27.37
N SER A 126 -9.14 -5.25 28.49
CA SER A 126 -10.53 -4.98 28.88
C SER A 126 -11.24 -3.97 27.97
N ASN A 127 -10.50 -3.17 27.20
CA ASN A 127 -11.04 -2.14 26.31
C ASN A 127 -11.69 -2.68 25.03
N PHE A 128 -11.37 -3.91 24.61
CA PHE A 128 -11.76 -4.45 23.31
C PHE A 128 -12.46 -5.82 23.40
N GLU A 129 -13.14 -6.08 24.51
CA GLU A 129 -13.77 -7.37 24.81
C GLU A 129 -12.75 -8.53 24.68
N GLU A 130 -13.06 -9.59 23.93
CA GLU A 130 -12.17 -10.74 23.69
C GLU A 130 -11.23 -10.55 22.48
N ARG A 131 -11.10 -9.33 21.93
CA ARG A 131 -10.30 -9.12 20.70
C ARG A 131 -8.84 -8.86 21.00
N GLU A 132 -7.99 -9.71 20.42
CA GLU A 132 -6.55 -9.57 20.47
C GLU A 132 -6.08 -8.44 19.54
N ILE A 133 -5.22 -7.56 20.08
CA ILE A 133 -4.60 -6.47 19.32
C ILE A 133 -3.23 -6.96 18.84
N PRO A 134 -3.02 -7.17 17.53
CA PRO A 134 -1.89 -7.95 17.05
C PRO A 134 -0.51 -7.29 17.27
N PHE A 135 -0.49 -6.00 17.56
CA PHE A 135 0.72 -5.20 17.74
C PHE A 135 0.92 -4.69 19.18
N SER A 136 0.07 -5.10 20.13
CA SER A 136 0.25 -4.80 21.55
C SER A 136 1.48 -5.50 22.12
N ASP A 137 1.97 -5.07 23.27
CA ASP A 137 3.17 -5.66 23.89
C ASP A 137 3.01 -7.14 24.23
N GLU A 138 1.81 -7.56 24.63
CA GLU A 138 1.49 -8.95 24.95
C GLU A 138 1.49 -9.85 23.69
N HIS A 139 0.97 -9.36 22.57
CA HIS A 139 0.68 -10.20 21.41
C HIS A 139 1.72 -10.07 20.28
N TYR A 140 2.50 -8.98 20.23
CA TYR A 140 3.33 -8.65 19.08
C TYR A 140 4.27 -9.79 18.66
N MET A 141 5.00 -10.39 19.61
CA MET A 141 5.94 -11.46 19.31
C MET A 141 5.25 -12.75 18.84
N ASP A 142 4.12 -13.11 19.43
CA ASP A 142 3.34 -14.29 19.05
C ASP A 142 2.78 -14.14 17.63
N HIS A 143 2.28 -12.96 17.29
CA HIS A 143 1.83 -12.67 15.93
C HIS A 143 2.97 -12.70 14.91
N LEU A 144 4.17 -12.23 15.26
CA LEU A 144 5.34 -12.36 14.38
C LEU A 144 5.76 -13.82 14.17
N GLU A 145 5.67 -14.66 15.20
CA GLU A 145 5.92 -16.10 15.07
C GLU A 145 4.87 -16.78 14.18
N MET A 146 3.60 -16.43 14.38
CA MET A 146 2.53 -16.92 13.52
C MET A 146 2.65 -16.40 12.09
N ALA A 147 3.20 -15.20 11.87
CA ALA A 147 3.29 -14.55 10.57
C ALA A 147 4.59 -14.87 9.81
N THR A 148 5.69 -15.29 10.45
CA THR A 148 7.00 -15.41 9.76
C THR A 148 6.96 -16.35 8.55
N PRO A 149 7.51 -15.96 7.38
CA PRO A 149 7.43 -16.73 6.13
C PRO A 149 8.32 -17.98 6.13
N THR A 150 9.29 -18.08 7.04
CA THR A 150 10.23 -19.19 7.08
C THR A 150 9.72 -20.30 8.01
N ALA A 151 9.47 -21.49 7.46
CA ALA A 151 9.38 -22.69 8.29
C ALA A 151 10.80 -23.14 8.63
N HIS A 152 11.21 -23.01 9.89
CA HIS A 152 12.30 -23.84 10.39
C HIS A 152 11.71 -24.98 11.21
N SER A 153 12.21 -26.17 10.91
CA SER A 153 11.90 -27.45 11.52
C SER A 153 11.77 -27.37 13.03
N LEU A 154 10.84 -28.16 13.57
CA LEU A 154 10.69 -28.59 14.96
C LEU A 154 12.03 -28.89 15.67
N PHE A 155 12.81 -27.87 16.04
CA PHE A 155 13.99 -27.98 16.90
C PHE A 155 14.23 -26.64 17.57
N PHE A 156 13.38 -26.38 18.55
CA PHE A 156 13.59 -25.62 19.79
C PHE A 156 12.24 -25.04 20.23
N LYS A 157 11.33 -25.95 20.61
CA LYS A 157 10.50 -25.66 21.78
C LYS A 157 11.47 -25.72 22.97
N VAL A 158 12.31 -24.69 23.15
CA VAL A 158 12.83 -24.43 24.49
C VAL A 158 11.58 -24.10 25.27
N GLU A 159 11.11 -25.03 26.09
CA GLU A 159 10.18 -24.68 27.15
C GLU A 159 10.81 -23.51 27.88
N MET A 160 10.20 -22.34 27.72
CA MET A 160 10.57 -21.14 28.43
C MET A 160 10.20 -21.37 29.90
N ASN A 161 11.07 -22.08 30.62
CA ASN A 161 10.96 -22.32 32.04
C ASN A 161 11.45 -21.04 32.74
N ILE A 162 10.55 -20.06 32.84
CA ILE A 162 10.80 -18.83 33.59
C ILE A 162 10.83 -19.18 35.07
N ARG A 163 12.01 -19.50 35.59
CA ARG A 163 12.29 -19.35 37.01
C ARG A 163 12.41 -17.86 37.29
N ALA A 164 11.30 -17.26 37.69
CA ALA A 164 11.18 -15.87 38.07
C ALA A 164 12.22 -15.52 39.15
N LEU A 165 13.18 -14.65 38.81
CA LEU A 165 13.89 -13.84 39.79
C LEU A 165 12.99 -12.65 40.09
N ALA A 166 12.26 -12.75 41.20
CA ALA A 166 11.42 -11.67 41.71
C ALA A 166 12.29 -10.48 42.10
N THR A 167 12.37 -9.49 41.21
CA THR A 167 12.75 -8.12 41.59
C THR A 167 11.45 -7.39 41.88
N THR A 168 11.24 -7.04 43.16
CA THR A 168 10.06 -6.27 43.59
C THR A 168 10.17 -4.85 43.07
N LEU A 169 9.71 -4.63 41.85
CA LEU A 169 9.36 -3.30 41.35
C LEU A 169 7.95 -2.99 41.83
N PHE A 170 7.81 -2.01 42.73
CA PHE A 170 6.51 -1.54 43.19
C PHE A 170 5.91 -0.68 42.07
N THR A 171 5.22 -1.32 41.11
CA THR A 171 4.42 -0.61 40.11
C THR A 171 3.13 -0.14 40.77
N LEU A 172 3.00 1.18 40.91
CA LEU A 172 1.70 1.80 41.13
C LEU A 172 0.85 1.55 39.88
N LEU A 173 0.03 0.49 39.93
CA LEU A 173 -1.09 0.28 39.02
C LEU A 173 -2.11 1.39 39.28
N PHE A 174 -1.92 2.53 38.62
CA PHE A 174 -3.05 3.41 38.34
C PHE A 174 -3.90 2.68 37.31
N ALA A 175 -5.00 2.06 37.77
CA ALA A 175 -6.10 1.71 36.89
C ALA A 175 -6.70 3.02 36.38
N CYS A 176 -6.10 3.59 35.34
CA CYS A 176 -6.78 4.60 34.53
C CYS A 176 -7.89 3.86 33.80
N ALA A 177 -9.11 3.93 34.33
CA ALA A 177 -10.28 3.66 33.51
C ALA A 177 -10.27 4.68 32.37
N TYR A 178 -9.80 4.28 31.19
CA TYR A 178 -9.83 5.13 30.02
C TYR A 178 -11.29 5.36 29.64
N ALA A 179 -11.66 6.61 29.38
CA ALA A 179 -13.02 6.92 29.00
C ALA A 179 -13.33 6.24 27.67
N THR A 180 -14.42 5.46 27.65
CA THR A 180 -14.98 4.94 26.41
C THR A 180 -15.75 6.05 25.72
N VAL A 181 -15.45 6.29 24.45
CA VAL A 181 -16.07 7.32 23.61
C VAL A 181 -16.81 6.64 22.46
N ASP A 182 -17.87 7.28 21.96
CA ASP A 182 -18.62 6.78 20.81
C ASP A 182 -17.68 6.52 19.63
N HIS A 183 -17.95 5.46 18.86
CA HIS A 183 -17.03 4.96 17.83
C HIS A 183 -16.74 5.99 16.73
N ASP A 184 -17.61 6.98 16.54
CA ASP A 184 -17.53 8.04 15.55
C ASP A 184 -16.99 9.38 16.09
N LYS A 185 -16.61 9.42 17.37
CA LYS A 185 -16.06 10.61 18.04
C LYS A 185 -14.59 10.46 18.43
N VAL A 186 -14.01 9.27 18.27
CA VAL A 186 -12.57 9.08 18.48
C VAL A 186 -11.80 9.82 17.38
N GLU A 187 -11.01 10.81 17.79
CA GLU A 187 -10.16 11.56 16.86
C GLU A 187 -8.94 10.71 16.46
N PRO A 188 -8.63 10.59 15.15
CA PRO A 188 -7.45 9.87 14.70
C PRO A 188 -6.17 10.62 15.08
N LEU A 189 -5.11 9.84 15.25
CA LEU A 189 -3.77 10.35 15.49
C LEU A 189 -3.16 10.76 14.14
N PRO A 190 -2.72 12.03 13.99
CA PRO A 190 -2.13 12.49 12.74
C PRO A 190 -0.87 11.70 12.42
N GLN A 191 -0.61 11.46 11.14
CA GLN A 191 0.63 10.83 10.70
C GLN A 191 1.79 11.81 10.89
N PRO A 192 2.73 11.57 11.83
CA PRO A 192 3.86 12.46 12.05
C PRO A 192 4.90 12.33 10.91
N GLU A 193 5.80 13.29 10.82
CA GLU A 193 6.97 13.18 9.93
C GLU A 193 7.87 12.03 10.38
N ALA A 194 8.33 11.22 9.42
CA ALA A 194 9.18 10.07 9.69
C ALA A 194 10.65 10.49 9.88
N VAL A 195 11.18 10.25 11.07
CA VAL A 195 12.55 10.63 11.47
C VAL A 195 13.46 9.40 11.47
N THR A 196 13.04 8.32 12.14
CA THR A 196 13.83 7.10 12.32
C THR A 196 13.84 6.23 11.06
N VAL A 197 14.80 5.31 10.97
CA VAL A 197 14.87 4.32 9.88
C VAL A 197 13.60 3.46 9.84
N SER A 198 13.10 3.06 11.02
CA SER A 198 11.86 2.29 11.18
C SER A 198 10.65 3.04 10.62
N GLU A 199 10.48 4.31 10.98
CA GLU A 199 9.36 5.15 10.53
C GLU A 199 9.43 5.41 9.02
N LYS A 200 10.62 5.70 8.49
CA LYS A 200 10.83 5.92 7.05
C LYS A 200 10.52 4.67 6.25
N ALA A 201 10.95 3.51 6.74
CA ALA A 201 10.61 2.22 6.13
C ALA A 201 9.10 1.98 6.17
N ALA A 202 8.44 2.25 7.30
CA ALA A 202 6.99 2.07 7.41
C ALA A 202 6.19 3.01 6.50
N ILE A 203 6.63 4.25 6.30
CA ILE A 203 6.01 5.15 5.31
C ILE A 203 6.25 4.64 3.88
N LYS A 204 7.48 4.18 3.57
CA LYS A 204 7.86 3.68 2.23
C LYS A 204 7.07 2.43 1.81
N PHE A 205 6.80 1.53 2.77
CA PHE A 205 6.05 0.30 2.56
C PHE A 205 4.59 0.40 3.03
N LYS A 206 4.07 1.62 3.25
CA LYS A 206 2.70 1.84 3.71
C LYS A 206 1.72 1.24 2.70
N PRO A 207 0.84 0.32 3.12
CA PRO A 207 -0.06 -0.36 2.20
C PRO A 207 -1.32 0.46 1.90
N GLN A 208 -1.98 0.11 0.80
CA GLN A 208 -3.38 0.48 0.55
C GLN A 208 -4.32 -0.58 1.11
N LEU A 209 -5.47 -0.14 1.59
CA LEU A 209 -6.57 -1.01 2.00
C LEU A 209 -7.81 -0.70 1.16
N TYR A 210 -8.25 -1.68 0.38
CA TYR A 210 -9.55 -1.71 -0.28
C TYR A 210 -10.58 -2.33 0.67
N ILE A 211 -11.71 -1.64 0.84
CA ILE A 211 -12.78 -2.08 1.72
C ILE A 211 -14.06 -2.14 0.89
N PRO A 212 -14.64 -3.34 0.68
CA PRO A 212 -15.94 -3.47 0.02
C PRO A 212 -17.03 -2.74 0.78
N GLU A 213 -18.01 -2.17 0.06
CA GLU A 213 -19.10 -1.40 0.67
C GLU A 213 -19.90 -2.19 1.71
N MET A 214 -19.93 -3.53 1.66
CA MET A 214 -20.75 -4.37 2.53
C MET A 214 -20.24 -4.52 3.98
N VAL A 215 -19.00 -4.13 4.27
CA VAL A 215 -18.39 -4.20 5.60
C VAL A 215 -18.12 -2.80 6.16
N CYS A 216 -17.59 -2.73 7.38
CA CYS A 216 -17.17 -1.44 7.94
C CYS A 216 -15.87 -0.95 7.32
N VAL A 217 -15.76 0.37 7.16
CA VAL A 217 -14.46 1.01 6.97
C VAL A 217 -13.63 0.94 8.27
N SER A 218 -12.33 1.19 8.18
CA SER A 218 -11.47 1.25 9.37
C SER A 218 -11.65 2.57 10.12
N TYR A 219 -11.49 2.51 11.45
CA TYR A 219 -11.68 3.63 12.38
C TYR A 219 -10.45 3.78 13.30
N PRO A 220 -10.24 4.95 13.91
CA PRO A 220 -9.35 5.06 15.05
C PRO A 220 -9.92 4.30 16.26
N ALA A 221 -9.08 3.50 16.91
CA ALA A 221 -9.41 2.74 18.10
C ALA A 221 -9.19 3.55 19.38
N VAL A 222 -8.21 4.47 19.35
CA VAL A 222 -7.79 5.27 20.49
C VAL A 222 -7.36 6.65 20.01
N ASN A 223 -7.55 7.69 20.84
CA ASN A 223 -7.06 9.04 20.56
C ASN A 223 -5.80 9.37 21.40
N ALA A 224 -5.28 10.60 21.26
CA ALA A 224 -4.06 11.03 21.96
C ALA A 224 -4.19 11.03 23.49
N ALA A 225 -5.40 11.20 24.03
CA ALA A 225 -5.68 11.16 25.47
C ALA A 225 -5.80 9.73 26.04
N GLY A 226 -5.74 8.71 25.18
CA GLY A 226 -5.95 7.31 25.56
C GLY A 226 -7.42 6.92 25.64
N GLU A 227 -8.36 7.79 25.23
CA GLU A 227 -9.78 7.43 25.19
C GLU A 227 -10.02 6.41 24.08
N VAL A 228 -10.78 5.36 24.39
CA VAL A 228 -10.99 4.21 23.51
C VAL A 228 -12.37 4.21 22.89
N THR A 229 -12.46 3.72 21.66
CA THR A 229 -13.73 3.48 20.97
C THR A 229 -14.61 2.46 21.71
N GLY A 230 -15.89 2.78 21.86
CA GLY A 230 -16.89 1.81 22.33
C GLY A 230 -17.29 0.77 21.28
N GLY A 231 -16.80 0.88 20.04
CA GLY A 231 -17.18 0.01 18.93
C GLY A 231 -18.68 0.01 18.62
N LEU A 232 -19.09 -0.91 17.75
CA LEU A 232 -20.49 -1.09 17.36
C LEU A 232 -20.97 -2.50 17.70
N LYS A 233 -22.21 -2.60 18.17
CA LYS A 233 -22.86 -3.91 18.32
C LYS A 233 -22.89 -4.62 16.96
N GLY A 234 -22.61 -5.91 16.95
CA GLY A 234 -22.66 -6.79 15.77
C GLY A 234 -24.08 -7.03 15.25
N THR A 235 -24.78 -5.98 14.84
CA THR A 235 -26.15 -5.98 14.30
C THR A 235 -26.26 -4.98 13.15
N ASN A 236 -27.34 -5.07 12.36
CA ASN A 236 -27.71 -4.10 11.32
C ASN A 236 -26.63 -3.89 10.24
N GLY A 237 -26.21 -4.99 9.59
CA GLY A 237 -25.25 -4.95 8.48
C GLY A 237 -24.01 -4.08 8.77
N ASN A 238 -23.74 -3.13 7.88
CA ASN A 238 -22.69 -2.10 7.99
C ASN A 238 -23.22 -0.72 8.45
N ASP A 239 -24.42 -0.65 9.03
CA ASP A 239 -24.99 0.62 9.50
C ASP A 239 -24.08 1.27 10.56
N ALA A 240 -24.03 2.60 10.54
CA ALA A 240 -23.17 3.44 11.38
C ALA A 240 -21.65 3.24 11.21
N CYS A 241 -21.19 2.44 10.23
CA CYS A 241 -19.76 2.27 9.94
C CYS A 241 -19.37 2.32 8.45
N LYS A 242 -20.22 2.93 7.60
CA LYS A 242 -19.96 3.07 6.16
C LYS A 242 -18.89 4.12 5.84
N TYR A 243 -18.69 5.08 6.73
CA TYR A 243 -17.69 6.14 6.60
C TYR A 243 -17.25 6.57 8.01
N ALA A 244 -15.96 6.83 8.21
CA ALA A 244 -15.42 7.30 9.47
C ALA A 244 -15.38 8.84 9.49
N PRO A 245 -16.27 9.53 10.23
CA PRO A 245 -16.43 10.98 10.10
C PRO A 245 -15.20 11.77 10.57
N GLN A 246 -14.41 11.23 11.51
CA GLN A 246 -13.15 11.83 11.95
C GLN A 246 -11.96 11.45 11.05
N GLY A 247 -12.16 10.54 10.09
CA GLY A 247 -11.09 9.92 9.32
C GLY A 247 -10.75 8.51 9.80
N SER A 248 -9.91 7.85 9.01
CA SER A 248 -9.49 6.45 9.21
C SER A 248 -8.06 6.38 9.75
N GLN A 249 -7.67 5.24 10.32
CA GLN A 249 -6.36 5.05 10.92
C GLN A 249 -5.77 3.69 10.57
N VAL A 250 -4.45 3.65 10.36
CA VAL A 250 -3.65 2.43 10.41
C VAL A 250 -2.56 2.56 11.48
N TYR A 251 -2.37 1.49 12.26
CA TYR A 251 -1.36 1.40 13.31
C TYR A 251 -0.19 0.57 12.83
N GLY A 252 1.04 0.99 13.12
CA GLY A 252 2.25 0.31 12.70
C GLY A 252 3.13 -0.13 13.86
N ARG A 253 3.76 -1.30 13.78
CA ARG A 253 4.85 -1.69 14.68
C ARG A 253 5.90 -2.47 13.91
N ALA A 254 7.17 -2.08 14.06
CA ALA A 254 8.26 -2.65 13.29
C ALA A 254 9.46 -3.01 14.15
N GLY A 255 10.18 -4.05 13.73
CA GLY A 255 11.34 -4.56 14.43
C GLY A 255 11.98 -5.75 13.74
N TRP A 256 13.18 -6.11 14.19
CA TRP A 256 13.86 -7.33 13.76
C TRP A 256 13.21 -8.56 14.35
N TYR A 257 13.01 -9.59 13.53
CA TYR A 257 12.53 -10.90 13.94
C TYR A 257 13.14 -12.00 13.08
N LYS A 258 13.94 -12.89 13.70
CA LYS A 258 14.61 -14.03 13.03
C LYS A 258 15.28 -13.61 11.71
N ASP A 259 16.13 -12.58 11.79
CA ASP A 259 16.94 -12.01 10.69
C ASP A 259 16.19 -11.30 9.57
N LEU A 260 14.89 -11.07 9.72
CA LEU A 260 14.09 -10.24 8.83
C LEU A 260 13.57 -9.02 9.57
N TRP A 261 13.41 -7.91 8.85
CA TRP A 261 12.72 -6.75 9.40
C TRP A 261 11.23 -6.88 9.12
N ALA A 262 10.44 -6.95 10.19
CA ALA A 262 8.99 -7.04 10.14
C ALA A 262 8.38 -5.65 10.28
N ILE A 263 7.45 -5.29 9.39
CA ILE A 263 6.60 -4.12 9.54
C ILE A 263 5.16 -4.60 9.59
N MET A 264 4.57 -4.59 10.79
CA MET A 264 3.17 -4.92 10.99
C MET A 264 2.32 -3.67 10.82
N TYR A 265 1.29 -3.75 9.99
CA TYR A 265 0.22 -2.75 9.89
C TYR A 265 -1.08 -3.37 10.38
N ALA A 266 -1.82 -2.66 11.22
CA ALA A 266 -3.06 -3.12 11.79
C ALA A 266 -4.17 -2.07 11.63
N TRP A 267 -5.37 -2.55 11.31
CA TRP A 267 -6.58 -1.74 11.19
C TRP A 267 -7.63 -2.21 12.20
N TYR A 268 -8.31 -1.24 12.79
CA TYR A 268 -9.45 -1.46 13.65
C TYR A 268 -10.76 -1.24 12.89
N PHE A 269 -11.73 -2.10 13.14
CA PHE A 269 -13.09 -1.99 12.63
C PHE A 269 -14.07 -2.01 13.81
N PRO A 270 -15.09 -1.13 13.85
CA PRO A 270 -16.01 -1.05 14.99
C PRO A 270 -16.82 -2.33 15.24
N LYS A 271 -17.04 -3.15 14.22
CA LYS A 271 -17.73 -4.44 14.30
C LYS A 271 -17.12 -5.46 13.36
N GLY A 272 -17.16 -6.71 13.80
CA GLY A 272 -16.75 -7.87 13.03
C GLY A 272 -17.95 -8.61 12.43
N PHE A 273 -17.66 -9.44 11.43
CA PHE A 273 -18.66 -10.21 10.71
C PHE A 273 -18.38 -11.72 10.76
N TRP A 274 -19.40 -12.51 10.48
CA TRP A 274 -19.33 -13.96 10.30
C TRP A 274 -20.46 -14.40 9.36
N LEU A 275 -20.16 -15.20 8.34
CA LEU A 275 -21.15 -15.65 7.33
C LEU A 275 -21.99 -14.48 6.77
N LEU A 276 -21.31 -13.43 6.28
CA LEU A 276 -21.92 -12.22 5.73
C LEU A 276 -22.79 -11.40 6.71
N SER A 277 -22.86 -11.80 7.98
CA SER A 277 -23.69 -11.17 8.99
C SER A 277 -22.80 -10.50 10.04
N PRO A 278 -23.16 -9.29 10.53
CA PRO A 278 -22.46 -8.70 11.66
C PRO A 278 -22.63 -9.62 12.87
N SER A 279 -21.56 -9.88 13.61
CA SER A 279 -21.54 -10.94 14.62
C SER A 279 -20.97 -10.51 15.97
N ARG A 280 -20.11 -9.50 15.98
CA ARG A 280 -19.39 -9.08 17.19
C ARG A 280 -19.04 -7.60 17.18
N ARG A 281 -18.81 -7.05 18.37
CA ARG A 281 -18.20 -5.75 18.56
C ARG A 281 -16.69 -5.88 18.42
N HIS A 282 -16.08 -4.86 17.83
CA HIS A 282 -14.64 -4.77 17.58
C HIS A 282 -14.14 -5.84 16.59
N ASP A 283 -13.25 -5.44 15.70
CA ASP A 283 -12.47 -6.36 14.89
C ASP A 283 -11.10 -5.72 14.62
N TRP A 284 -10.08 -6.55 14.59
CA TRP A 284 -8.73 -6.15 14.23
C TRP A 284 -8.24 -7.04 13.10
N LYS A 285 -7.57 -6.44 12.11
CA LYS A 285 -6.86 -7.17 11.07
C LYS A 285 -5.48 -6.59 10.87
N SER A 286 -4.54 -7.42 10.49
CA SER A 286 -3.16 -6.99 10.28
C SER A 286 -2.50 -7.69 9.11
N VAL A 287 -1.53 -6.98 8.54
CA VAL A 287 -0.54 -7.55 7.62
C VAL A 287 0.85 -7.33 8.18
N VAL A 288 1.77 -8.24 7.86
CA VAL A 288 3.19 -8.08 8.13
C VAL A 288 3.92 -8.09 6.80
N VAL A 289 4.59 -6.99 6.49
CA VAL A 289 5.51 -6.89 5.35
C VAL A 289 6.91 -7.21 5.87
N TRP A 290 7.50 -8.27 5.33
CA TRP A 290 8.84 -8.72 5.69
C TRP A 290 9.84 -8.21 4.66
N ILE A 291 10.80 -7.40 5.10
CA ILE A 291 11.89 -6.90 4.26
C ILE A 291 13.24 -7.42 4.78
N ASP A 292 14.26 -7.34 3.92
CA ASP A 292 15.63 -7.72 4.26
C ASP A 292 16.24 -6.78 5.31
N ASP A 293 16.46 -5.51 4.96
CA ASP A 293 17.09 -4.53 5.84
C ASP A 293 16.53 -3.12 5.57
N PRO A 294 15.92 -2.46 6.57
CA PRO A 294 15.30 -1.14 6.40
C PRO A 294 16.34 -0.01 6.19
N THR A 295 17.62 -0.26 6.46
CA THR A 295 18.71 0.73 6.29
C THR A 295 19.18 0.86 4.84
N LEU A 296 18.81 -0.09 3.97
CA LEU A 296 19.17 -0.07 2.56
C LEU A 296 18.42 1.04 1.82
N GLU A 297 19.05 1.58 0.77
CA GLU A 297 18.39 2.56 -0.12
C GLU A 297 17.15 1.95 -0.81
N THR A 298 17.24 0.67 -1.18
CA THR A 298 16.15 -0.09 -1.80
C THR A 298 15.94 -1.43 -1.07
N PRO A 299 15.27 -1.44 0.10
CA PRO A 299 14.97 -2.68 0.81
C PRO A 299 14.07 -3.57 -0.05
N LYS A 300 14.30 -4.88 0.02
CA LYS A 300 13.57 -5.89 -0.76
C LYS A 300 12.49 -6.52 0.10
N ILE A 301 11.27 -6.61 -0.43
CA ILE A 301 10.21 -7.41 0.17
C ILE A 301 10.55 -8.89 0.00
N VAL A 302 10.76 -9.58 1.12
CA VAL A 302 11.06 -11.01 1.21
C VAL A 302 9.78 -11.84 1.31
N GLY A 303 8.75 -11.29 1.94
CA GLY A 303 7.46 -11.95 2.07
C GLY A 303 6.39 -11.05 2.68
N VAL A 304 5.16 -11.53 2.63
CA VAL A 304 3.98 -10.84 3.16
C VAL A 304 3.09 -11.85 3.85
N SER A 305 2.57 -11.46 5.01
CA SER A 305 1.67 -12.27 5.81
C SER A 305 0.40 -11.50 6.12
N MET A 306 -0.77 -12.08 5.86
CA MET A 306 -2.08 -11.43 5.97
C MET A 306 -2.96 -12.19 6.96
N SER A 307 -3.56 -11.49 7.92
CA SER A 307 -4.41 -12.12 8.95
C SER A 307 -5.66 -12.74 8.32
N LYS A 308 -5.88 -14.04 8.57
CA LYS A 308 -7.11 -14.77 8.21
C LYS A 308 -8.06 -14.96 9.40
N SER A 309 -7.51 -14.94 10.61
CA SER A 309 -8.23 -14.90 11.88
C SER A 309 -7.27 -14.37 12.95
N ASP A 310 -7.75 -14.21 14.18
CA ASP A 310 -6.97 -13.68 15.31
C ASP A 310 -5.63 -14.45 15.48
N SER A 311 -5.66 -15.78 15.34
CA SER A 311 -4.48 -16.66 15.47
C SER A 311 -3.93 -17.27 14.16
N ARG A 312 -4.28 -16.75 12.98
CA ARG A 312 -3.80 -17.34 11.70
C ARG A 312 -3.46 -16.31 10.65
N TYR A 313 -2.34 -16.57 9.96
CA TYR A 313 -1.89 -15.79 8.81
C TYR A 313 -1.79 -16.65 7.56
N HIS A 314 -2.25 -16.10 6.43
CA HIS A 314 -1.84 -16.55 5.11
C HIS A 314 -0.50 -15.89 4.76
N LYS A 315 0.45 -16.65 4.21
CA LYS A 315 1.82 -16.20 3.98
C LYS A 315 2.22 -16.45 2.53
N THR A 316 2.90 -15.50 1.92
CA THR A 316 3.53 -15.70 0.61
C THR A 316 4.91 -15.04 0.54
N THR A 317 5.83 -15.71 -0.14
CA THR A 317 7.14 -15.16 -0.52
C THR A 317 7.21 -14.80 -2.00
N LYS A 318 6.18 -15.17 -2.78
CA LYS A 318 6.09 -14.89 -4.22
C LYS A 318 5.20 -13.67 -4.43
N ILE A 319 5.82 -12.49 -4.44
CA ILE A 319 5.11 -11.23 -4.65
C ILE A 319 4.95 -10.98 -6.14
N GLN A 320 3.69 -10.95 -6.61
CA GLN A 320 3.36 -10.66 -8.00
C GLN A 320 3.21 -9.15 -8.21
N PRO A 321 3.50 -8.63 -9.42
CA PRO A 321 3.27 -7.23 -9.74
C PRO A 321 1.84 -6.75 -9.52
N SER A 322 0.87 -7.64 -9.69
CA SER A 322 -0.55 -7.33 -9.48
C SER A 322 -0.94 -7.00 -8.05
N TYR A 323 -0.04 -7.22 -7.09
CA TYR A 323 -0.26 -6.94 -5.68
C TYR A 323 0.20 -5.55 -5.27
N PHE A 324 0.82 -4.80 -6.18
CA PHE A 324 1.27 -3.44 -5.91
C PHE A 324 0.21 -2.42 -6.28
N ALA A 325 0.12 -1.35 -5.48
CA ALA A 325 -0.77 -0.23 -5.75
C ALA A 325 -0.47 0.41 -7.11
N GLY A 326 -1.50 0.78 -7.87
CA GLY A 326 -1.38 1.36 -9.20
C GLY A 326 -1.26 0.31 -10.32
N TYR A 327 -1.35 -0.98 -10.00
CA TYR A 327 -1.35 -2.02 -11.02
C TYR A 327 -2.66 -2.03 -11.81
N GLN A 328 -2.54 -1.76 -13.11
CA GLN A 328 -3.65 -1.81 -14.06
C GLN A 328 -3.42 -2.88 -15.12
N ARG A 329 -4.39 -3.78 -15.30
CA ARG A 329 -4.44 -4.70 -16.44
C ARG A 329 -5.05 -3.97 -17.64
N LEU A 330 -4.22 -3.63 -18.63
CA LEU A 330 -4.75 -3.26 -19.94
C LEU A 330 -5.08 -4.55 -20.71
N ASP A 331 -6.34 -4.97 -20.65
CA ASP A 331 -6.87 -5.90 -21.63
C ASP A 331 -6.82 -5.23 -23.00
N ARG A 332 -6.17 -5.86 -23.97
CA ARG A 332 -6.42 -5.55 -25.38
C ARG A 332 -7.84 -6.01 -25.71
N LYS A 333 -8.85 -5.21 -25.34
CA LYS A 333 -10.03 -5.13 -26.22
C LYS A 333 -9.47 -4.64 -27.54
N LEU A 334 -9.62 -5.44 -28.60
CA LEU A 334 -9.28 -5.03 -29.95
C LEU A 334 -9.80 -3.61 -30.14
N ILE A 335 -8.88 -2.64 -30.25
CA ILE A 335 -9.18 -1.44 -31.00
C ILE A 335 -9.24 -1.94 -32.44
N ALA A 336 -10.41 -2.44 -32.85
CA ALA A 336 -10.79 -2.40 -34.24
C ALA A 336 -10.90 -0.90 -34.54
N LEU A 337 -9.76 -0.29 -34.89
CA LEU A 337 -9.78 0.99 -35.57
C LEU A 337 -10.67 0.75 -36.79
N PRO A 338 -11.76 1.51 -37.00
CA PRO A 338 -12.36 1.51 -38.31
C PRO A 338 -11.27 1.94 -39.26
N VAL A 339 -10.97 1.10 -40.25
CA VAL A 339 -10.16 1.48 -41.41
C VAL A 339 -10.93 2.61 -42.10
N ARG A 340 -10.70 3.85 -41.67
CA ARG A 340 -10.88 4.99 -42.55
C ARG A 340 -9.61 5.04 -43.37
N GLU A 341 -9.73 4.54 -44.60
CA GLU A 341 -8.80 4.86 -45.66
C GLU A 341 -8.60 6.38 -45.67
N LEU A 342 -7.39 6.81 -45.30
CA LEU A 342 -6.82 8.03 -45.82
C LEU A 342 -6.59 7.78 -47.31
N SER A 343 -7.61 8.01 -48.14
CA SER A 343 -7.37 8.28 -49.54
C SER A 343 -6.81 9.71 -49.63
N SER A 344 -5.58 9.73 -50.09
CA SER A 344 -4.76 10.88 -50.44
C SER A 344 -5.53 11.89 -51.30
N VAL A 345 -5.53 13.15 -50.86
CA VAL A 345 -5.63 14.28 -51.78
C VAL A 345 -4.29 14.38 -52.52
N SER A 346 -4.27 14.03 -53.80
CA SER A 346 -3.25 14.50 -54.74
C SER A 346 -3.94 14.95 -56.02
N ASN A 347 -3.91 16.26 -56.27
CA ASN A 347 -4.21 16.86 -57.55
C ASN A 347 -3.24 16.33 -58.60
N THR A 348 -3.76 15.78 -59.70
CA THR A 348 -3.19 15.95 -61.04
C THR A 348 -4.30 15.80 -62.08
N ASP A 349 -4.32 16.77 -62.98
CA ASP A 349 -5.16 16.90 -64.16
C ASP A 349 -5.12 15.69 -65.10
N GLY A 350 -6.19 15.53 -65.90
CA GLY A 350 -6.04 15.09 -67.29
C GLY A 350 -6.72 13.77 -67.68
N TYR A 351 -7.71 13.92 -68.57
CA TYR A 351 -8.11 12.98 -69.64
C TYR A 351 -8.98 11.75 -69.31
N THR A 352 -10.27 11.93 -69.64
CA THR A 352 -11.16 11.00 -70.38
C THR A 352 -10.58 9.66 -70.84
N THR A 353 -11.24 8.53 -70.53
CA THR A 353 -12.00 7.71 -71.52
C THR A 353 -12.63 6.43 -70.92
N ARG A 354 -13.92 6.23 -71.28
CA ARG A 354 -14.74 5.02 -71.55
C ARG A 354 -14.32 3.59 -71.11
N GLY A 355 -15.37 2.85 -70.69
CA GLY A 355 -15.61 1.43 -71.00
C GLY A 355 -15.01 0.44 -70.01
N SER A 356 -15.62 -0.69 -69.62
CA SER A 356 -16.89 -1.33 -69.96
C SER A 356 -16.98 -2.55 -69.04
N TYR A 357 -18.16 -2.80 -68.46
CA TYR A 357 -18.48 -4.01 -67.71
C TYR A 357 -18.73 -5.20 -68.65
N SER A 358 -18.11 -6.34 -68.35
CA SER A 358 -18.51 -7.70 -68.74
C SER A 358 -17.66 -8.65 -67.86
N TYR A 359 -18.08 -9.79 -67.32
CA TYR A 359 -19.11 -10.76 -67.67
C TYR A 359 -19.67 -11.45 -66.41
N PHE A 360 -20.93 -11.89 -66.51
CA PHE A 360 -21.55 -12.93 -65.71
C PHE A 360 -20.79 -14.26 -65.79
N LYS A 361 -20.58 -14.95 -64.66
CA LYS A 361 -21.30 -16.18 -64.30
C LYS A 361 -21.07 -16.56 -62.84
#